data_AF-W1UMU3-F1
#
_entry.id   AF-W1UMU3-F1
#
_cell.length_a   1.000
_cell.length_b   1.000
_cell.length_c   1.000
_cell.angle_alpha   90.00
_cell.angle_beta   90.00
_cell.angle_gamma   90.00
#
_symmetry.space_group_name_H-M   'P 1'
#
loop_
_entity.id
_entity.type
_entity.pdbx_description
1 polymer ?
#
loop_
_entity_poly.entity_id
_entity_poly.type
_entity_poly.pdbx_seq_one_letter_code
_entity_poly.pdbx_strand_id
1 'polypeptide(L)'
;TNRSTFLVSKTLVWLIFSFIISFLSIFLTINMTHYVLGQDGLLLFLLNGTVWFYIFLASIAWTLLGLLAYIMALTFKTAIVPLLFLLPQVYNLGTFLANYISAAKFLPVALGQGLIATSPQILEHNSLQHILFLLCWNFSFLALAIYRLLKSDIGGGE
;
A
#
# COMPACT_ATOMS: atom_id res chain seq x y z
N THR A 1 -0.36 -1.00 -30.38
CA THR A 1 -0.80 -1.56 -29.10
C THR A 1 -1.71 -0.56 -28.41
N ASN A 2 -2.87 -0.99 -27.92
CA ASN A 2 -3.83 -0.10 -27.26
C ASN A 2 -3.18 0.54 -26.01
N ARG A 3 -3.22 1.89 -25.87
CA ARG A 3 -2.55 2.61 -24.76
C ARG A 3 -3.03 2.14 -23.38
N SER A 4 -4.27 1.68 -23.29
CA SER A 4 -4.83 1.06 -22.09
C SER A 4 -4.10 -0.24 -21.71
N THR A 5 -3.84 -1.13 -22.69
CA THR A 5 -3.07 -2.37 -22.47
C THR A 5 -1.66 -2.05 -21.99
N PHE A 6 -1.02 -1.03 -22.54
CA PHE A 6 0.30 -0.59 -22.09
C PHE A 6 0.29 -0.10 -20.63
N LEU A 7 -0.72 0.69 -20.25
CA LEU A 7 -0.88 1.17 -18.88
C LEU A 7 -1.09 0.02 -17.89
N VAL A 8 -1.96 -0.94 -18.22
CA VAL A 8 -2.21 -2.12 -17.39
C VAL A 8 -0.94 -2.95 -17.24
N SER A 9 -0.22 -3.24 -18.33
CA SER A 9 1.04 -3.98 -18.27
C SER A 9 2.08 -3.28 -17.42
N LYS A 10 2.24 -1.95 -17.57
CA LYS A 10 3.18 -1.16 -16.76
C LYS A 10 2.81 -1.20 -15.26
N THR A 11 1.51 -1.13 -14.96
CA THR A 11 0.98 -1.20 -13.60
C THR A 11 1.23 -2.58 -12.98
N LEU A 12 1.05 -3.67 -13.74
CA LEU A 12 1.35 -5.04 -13.29
C LEU A 12 2.84 -5.24 -13.00
N VAL A 13 3.72 -4.77 -13.88
CA VAL A 13 5.18 -4.84 -13.66
C VAL A 13 5.55 -4.07 -12.39
N TRP A 14 5.04 -2.85 -12.25
CA TRP A 14 5.28 -2.02 -11.06
C TRP A 14 4.80 -2.74 -9.77
N LEU A 15 3.64 -3.37 -9.81
CA LEU A 15 3.06 -4.10 -8.67
C LEU A 15 3.95 -5.26 -8.23
N ILE A 16 4.42 -6.10 -9.17
CA ILE A 16 5.28 -7.25 -8.86
C ILE A 16 6.62 -6.78 -8.27
N PHE A 17 7.27 -5.80 -8.90
CA PHE A 17 8.53 -5.26 -8.40
C PHE A 17 8.38 -4.61 -7.02
N SER A 18 7.33 -3.82 -6.83
CA SER A 18 7.06 -3.16 -5.55
C SER A 18 6.79 -4.17 -4.44
N PHE A 19 6.09 -5.26 -4.74
CA PHE A 19 5.86 -6.34 -3.77
C PHE A 19 7.16 -7.01 -3.33
N ILE A 20 8.02 -7.39 -4.28
CA ILE A 20 9.30 -8.05 -3.98
C ILE A 20 10.19 -7.13 -3.12
N ILE A 21 10.29 -5.85 -3.50
CA ILE A 21 11.11 -4.87 -2.76
C ILE A 21 10.55 -4.65 -1.35
N SER A 22 9.22 -4.50 -1.21
CA SER A 22 8.58 -4.30 0.09
C SER A 22 8.81 -5.50 1.01
N PHE A 23 8.63 -6.71 0.47
CA PHE A 23 8.86 -7.95 1.20
C PHE A 23 10.32 -8.08 1.67
N LEU A 24 11.27 -7.85 0.78
CA LEU A 24 12.70 -7.92 1.11
C LEU A 24 13.09 -6.85 2.14
N SER A 25 12.57 -5.63 1.99
CA SER A 25 12.82 -4.52 2.92
C SER A 25 12.31 -4.82 4.33
N ILE A 26 11.09 -5.33 4.46
CA ILE A 26 10.49 -5.68 5.75
C ILE A 26 11.24 -6.86 6.38
N PHE A 27 11.54 -7.88 5.58
CA PHE A 27 12.33 -9.03 6.01
C PHE A 27 13.68 -8.59 6.58
N LEU A 28 14.44 -7.76 5.84
CA LEU A 28 15.72 -7.25 6.31
C LEU A 28 15.58 -6.39 7.57
N THR A 29 14.54 -5.55 7.66
CA THR A 29 14.30 -4.68 8.81
C THR A 29 14.06 -5.49 10.08
N ILE A 30 13.22 -6.53 10.02
CA ILE A 30 12.92 -7.40 11.16
C ILE A 30 14.19 -8.17 11.59
N ASN A 31 14.93 -8.70 10.63
CA ASN A 31 16.19 -9.39 10.89
C ASN A 31 17.22 -8.49 11.58
N MET A 32 17.41 -7.27 11.07
CA MET A 32 18.30 -6.29 11.70
C MET A 32 17.83 -5.89 13.10
N THR A 33 16.52 -5.76 13.30
CA THR A 33 15.96 -5.42 14.62
C THR A 33 16.26 -6.53 15.64
N HIS A 34 16.05 -7.79 15.28
CA HIS A 34 16.37 -8.93 16.15
C HIS A 34 17.88 -9.13 16.33
N TYR A 35 18.68 -8.83 15.31
CA TYR A 35 20.14 -8.82 15.44
C TYR A 35 20.62 -7.81 16.50
N VAL A 36 20.08 -6.59 16.48
CA VAL A 36 20.40 -5.55 17.48
C VAL A 36 19.91 -5.92 18.87
N LEU A 37 18.79 -6.63 18.99
CA LEU A 37 18.25 -7.12 20.28
C LEU A 37 19.08 -8.24 20.92
N GLY A 38 20.04 -8.84 20.20
CA GLY A 38 20.97 -9.81 20.77
C GLY A 38 20.26 -11.02 21.39
N GLN A 39 20.40 -11.21 22.71
CA GLN A 39 19.85 -12.35 23.45
C GLN A 39 18.32 -12.32 23.59
N ASP A 40 17.69 -11.15 23.46
CA ASP A 40 16.22 -10.98 23.45
C ASP A 40 15.63 -11.09 22.03
N GLY A 41 16.49 -11.28 21.02
CA GLY A 41 16.10 -11.42 19.62
C GLY A 41 15.67 -12.85 19.26
N LEU A 42 14.70 -12.99 18.36
CA LEU A 42 14.40 -14.27 17.73
C LEU A 42 15.58 -14.71 16.85
N LEU A 43 15.84 -16.02 16.75
CA LEU A 43 16.85 -16.56 15.84
C LEU A 43 16.56 -16.11 14.40
N LEU A 44 17.55 -15.49 13.75
CA LEU A 44 17.49 -14.74 12.49
C LEU A 44 16.92 -15.48 11.25
N PHE A 45 16.55 -16.75 11.35
CA PHE A 45 15.88 -17.48 10.27
C PHE A 45 14.79 -18.44 10.78
N LEU A 46 14.59 -18.49 12.10
CA LEU A 46 13.60 -19.33 12.76
C LEU A 46 12.36 -18.50 13.14
N LEU A 47 11.90 -17.68 12.19
CA LEU A 47 10.72 -16.85 12.37
C LEU A 47 9.48 -17.75 12.49
N ASN A 48 8.69 -17.53 13.54
CA ASN A 48 7.41 -18.21 13.73
C ASN A 48 6.49 -17.93 12.51
N GLY A 49 5.62 -18.89 12.16
CA GLY A 49 4.66 -18.74 11.06
C GLY A 49 3.79 -17.48 11.17
N THR A 50 3.49 -17.03 12.39
CA THR A 50 2.80 -15.76 12.64
C THR A 50 3.61 -14.54 12.18
N VAL A 51 4.93 -14.54 12.37
CA VAL A 51 5.78 -13.41 11.93
C VAL A 51 5.87 -13.39 10.40
N TRP A 52 5.96 -14.55 9.76
CA TRP A 52 5.87 -14.65 8.29
C TRP A 52 4.54 -14.11 7.75
N PHE A 53 3.44 -14.41 8.43
CA PHE A 53 2.12 -13.88 8.08
C PHE A 53 2.07 -12.36 8.20
N TYR A 54 2.65 -11.77 9.25
CA TYR A 54 2.72 -10.32 9.42
C TYR A 54 3.63 -9.64 8.40
N ILE A 55 4.78 -10.25 8.06
CA ILE A 55 5.65 -9.77 6.97
C ILE A 55 4.86 -9.72 5.66
N PHE A 56 4.10 -10.77 5.37
CA PHE A 56 3.29 -10.86 4.17
C PHE A 56 2.19 -9.77 4.12
N LEU A 57 1.45 -9.58 5.21
CA LEU A 57 0.43 -8.53 5.32
C LEU A 57 1.00 -7.13 5.16
N ALA A 58 2.11 -6.85 5.85
CA ALA A 58 2.78 -5.56 5.76
C ALA A 58 3.29 -5.31 4.33
N SER A 59 3.81 -6.34 3.66
CA SER A 59 4.23 -6.27 2.25
C SER A 59 3.06 -5.95 1.33
N ILE A 60 1.91 -6.59 1.53
CA ILE A 60 0.67 -6.28 0.78
C ILE A 60 0.26 -4.83 1.01
N ALA A 61 0.24 -4.37 2.26
CA ALA A 61 -0.17 -3.02 2.60
C ALA A 61 0.70 -1.96 1.92
N TRP A 62 2.03 -2.08 2.03
CA TRP A 62 2.97 -1.17 1.37
C TRP A 62 2.84 -1.20 -0.15
N THR A 63 2.63 -2.38 -0.73
CA THR A 63 2.42 -2.52 -2.18
C THR A 63 1.13 -1.84 -2.64
N LEU A 64 0.01 -2.08 -1.95
CA LEU A 64 -1.29 -1.50 -2.31
C LEU A 64 -1.35 0.01 -2.10
N LEU A 65 -0.69 0.53 -1.07
CA LEU A 65 -0.56 1.97 -0.83
C LEU A 65 0.35 2.63 -1.86
N GLY A 66 1.48 2.01 -2.17
CA GLY A 66 2.37 2.48 -3.23
C GLY A 66 1.68 2.45 -4.59
N LEU A 67 0.87 1.42 -4.87
CA LEU A 67 0.11 1.31 -6.12
C LEU A 67 -0.87 2.46 -6.25
N LEU A 68 -1.57 2.78 -5.16
CA LEU A 68 -2.50 3.90 -5.13
C LEU A 68 -1.78 5.23 -5.39
N ALA A 69 -0.62 5.46 -4.76
CA ALA A 69 0.20 6.64 -5.01
C ALA A 69 0.68 6.70 -6.47
N TYR A 70 1.11 5.57 -7.03
CA TYR A 70 1.49 5.45 -8.44
C TYR A 70 0.33 5.82 -9.38
N ILE A 71 -0.87 5.28 -9.14
CA ILE A 71 -2.06 5.56 -9.95
C ILE A 71 -2.48 7.04 -9.81
N MET A 72 -2.37 7.63 -8.61
CA MET A 72 -2.60 9.06 -8.41
C MET A 72 -1.63 9.90 -9.23
N ALA A 73 -0.34 9.56 -9.22
CA ALA A 73 0.67 10.25 -10.03
C ALA A 73 0.31 10.22 -11.52
N LEU A 74 -0.14 9.08 -12.04
CA LEU A 74 -0.60 8.93 -13.42
C LEU A 74 -1.85 9.75 -13.72
N THR A 75 -2.81 9.76 -12.80
CA THR A 75 -4.12 10.43 -12.97
C THR A 75 -3.99 11.94 -13.00
N PHE A 76 -3.18 12.50 -12.09
CA PHE A 76 -3.02 13.94 -11.90
C PHE A 76 -1.83 14.51 -12.65
N LYS A 77 -1.00 13.68 -13.28
CA LYS A 77 0.22 14.08 -14.01
C LYS A 77 1.17 14.96 -13.18
N THR A 78 1.12 14.83 -11.85
CA THR A 78 1.91 15.62 -10.89
C THR A 78 2.34 14.76 -9.71
N ALA A 79 3.51 15.07 -9.13
CA ALA A 79 4.04 14.38 -7.97
C ALA A 79 3.47 14.91 -6.62
N ILE A 80 2.80 16.07 -6.64
CA ILE A 80 2.29 16.72 -5.42
C ILE A 80 1.16 15.88 -4.78
N VAL A 81 0.24 15.37 -5.59
CA VAL A 81 -0.90 14.57 -5.10
C VAL A 81 -0.44 13.29 -4.38
N PRO A 82 0.40 12.43 -4.97
CA PRO A 82 0.89 11.25 -4.26
C PRO A 82 1.76 11.62 -3.05
N LEU A 83 2.50 12.73 -3.07
CA LEU A 83 3.27 13.18 -1.91
C LEU A 83 2.36 13.56 -0.73
N LEU A 84 1.30 14.34 -0.99
CA LEU A 84 0.30 14.71 0.02
C LEU A 84 -0.42 13.49 0.59
N PHE A 85 -0.65 12.46 -0.24
CA PHE A 85 -1.22 11.19 0.19
C PHE A 85 -0.27 10.38 1.10
N LEU A 86 1.03 10.36 0.79
CA LEU A 86 2.03 9.60 1.54
C LEU A 86 2.40 10.24 2.88
N LEU A 87 2.30 11.58 3.01
CA LEU A 87 2.65 12.27 4.26
C LEU A 87 1.87 11.73 5.49
N PRO A 88 0.52 11.64 5.47
CA PRO A 88 -0.24 11.01 6.55
C PRO A 88 0.17 9.57 6.86
N GLN A 89 0.66 8.82 5.87
CA GLN A 89 1.12 7.43 6.04
C GLN A 89 2.43 7.37 6.83
N VAL A 90 3.39 8.23 6.51
CA VAL A 90 4.70 8.25 7.20
C VAL A 90 4.56 8.71 8.66
N TYR A 91 3.66 9.66 8.92
CA TYR A 91 3.42 10.20 10.27
C TYR A 91 2.34 9.46 11.07
N ASN A 92 1.83 8.34 10.56
CA ASN A 92 0.75 7.57 11.19
C ASN A 92 -0.51 8.39 11.51
N LEU A 93 -0.80 9.42 10.71
CA LEU A 93 -1.97 10.29 10.91
C LEU A 93 -3.28 9.58 10.56
N GLY A 94 -3.23 8.44 9.85
CA GLY A 94 -4.41 7.63 9.55
C GLY A 94 -5.08 7.07 10.80
N THR A 95 -4.30 6.55 11.76
CA THR A 95 -4.83 6.04 13.03
C THR A 95 -5.32 7.19 13.91
N PHE A 96 -4.60 8.31 13.92
CA PHE A 96 -5.04 9.53 14.60
C PHE A 96 -6.41 9.98 14.09
N LEU A 97 -6.57 10.18 12.78
CA LEU A 97 -7.83 10.62 12.18
C LEU A 97 -8.98 9.63 12.43
N ALA A 98 -8.70 8.33 12.37
CA ALA A 98 -9.68 7.27 12.61
C ALA A 98 -10.26 7.28 14.05
N ASN A 99 -9.53 7.83 15.01
CA ASN A 99 -10.00 7.97 16.39
C ASN A 99 -10.97 9.15 16.57
N TYR A 100 -10.84 10.21 15.76
CA TYR A 100 -11.69 11.40 15.85
C TYR A 100 -12.84 11.39 14.83
N ILE A 101 -12.67 10.74 13.67
CA ILE A 101 -13.64 10.73 12.58
C ILE A 101 -13.90 9.29 12.16
N SER A 102 -15.13 8.80 12.37
CA SER A 102 -15.48 7.41 12.04
C SER A 102 -15.28 7.07 10.56
N ALA A 103 -15.50 8.02 9.65
CA ALA A 103 -15.27 7.84 8.22
C ALA A 103 -13.78 7.69 7.87
N ALA A 104 -12.87 8.25 8.68
CA ALA A 104 -11.44 8.19 8.42
C ALA A 104 -10.86 6.77 8.56
N LYS A 105 -11.58 5.85 9.22
CA LYS A 105 -11.25 4.42 9.29
C LYS A 105 -11.18 3.75 7.91
N PHE A 106 -11.91 4.27 6.92
CA PHE A 106 -11.94 3.74 5.55
C PHE A 106 -10.95 4.42 4.62
N LEU A 107 -10.14 5.37 5.12
CA LEU A 107 -9.09 5.98 4.32
C LEU A 107 -8.01 4.95 4.01
N PRO A 108 -7.39 5.01 2.81
CA PRO A 108 -6.35 4.04 2.43
C PRO A 108 -5.23 3.97 3.46
N VAL A 109 -4.81 5.12 3.99
CA VAL A 109 -3.77 5.25 5.02
C VAL A 109 -4.15 4.48 6.30
N ALA A 110 -5.36 4.67 6.82
CA ALA A 110 -5.83 3.97 8.02
C ALA A 110 -5.95 2.45 7.78
N LEU A 111 -6.45 2.06 6.61
CA LEU A 111 -6.58 0.65 6.22
C LEU A 111 -5.21 -0.04 6.15
N GLY A 112 -4.21 0.62 5.56
CA GLY A 112 -2.84 0.10 5.49
C GLY A 112 -2.18 -0.02 6.87
N GLN A 113 -2.41 0.94 7.78
CA GLN A 113 -1.92 0.83 9.16
C GLN A 113 -2.53 -0.35 9.91
N GLY A 114 -3.80 -0.67 9.63
CA GLY A 114 -4.44 -1.89 10.17
C GLY A 114 -3.79 -3.21 9.73
N LEU A 115 -2.94 -3.19 8.71
CA LEU A 115 -2.20 -4.35 8.20
C LEU A 115 -0.72 -4.35 8.61
N ILE A 116 -0.15 -3.20 8.98
CA ILE A 116 1.28 -3.02 9.28
C ILE A 116 1.52 -2.92 10.79
N ALA A 117 0.67 -2.21 11.52
CA ALA A 117 0.99 -1.72 12.86
C ALA A 117 -0.21 -1.80 13.80
N THR A 118 -0.81 -2.98 13.93
CA THR A 118 -1.83 -3.17 14.97
C THR A 118 -1.62 -4.46 15.73
N SER A 119 -2.12 -4.51 16.96
CA SER A 119 -2.01 -5.68 17.84
C SER A 119 -2.45 -6.97 17.11
N PRO A 120 -1.93 -8.14 17.53
CA PRO A 120 -2.31 -9.43 16.94
C PRO A 120 -3.82 -9.62 16.76
N GLN A 121 -4.62 -9.10 17.71
CA GLN A 121 -6.08 -9.21 17.67
C GLN A 121 -6.72 -8.50 16.47
N ILE A 122 -6.16 -7.38 16.01
CA ILE A 122 -6.73 -6.59 14.90
C ILE A 122 -6.33 -7.20 13.55
N LEU A 123 -5.11 -7.76 13.45
CA LEU A 123 -4.67 -8.46 12.25
C LEU A 123 -5.43 -9.76 12.01
N GLU A 124 -5.72 -10.54 13.06
CA GLU A 124 -6.45 -11.81 12.89
C GLU A 124 -7.91 -11.61 12.49
N HIS A 125 -8.58 -10.57 12.99
CA HIS A 125 -10.03 -10.42 12.77
C HIS A 125 -10.39 -9.65 11.49
N ASN A 126 -9.62 -8.60 11.14
CA ASN A 126 -10.05 -7.64 10.11
C ASN A 126 -9.09 -7.51 8.91
N SER A 127 -8.00 -8.27 8.85
CA SER A 127 -6.98 -8.15 7.78
C SER A 127 -7.56 -8.27 6.37
N LEU A 128 -8.41 -9.26 6.11
CA LEU A 128 -9.05 -9.43 4.80
C LEU A 128 -9.91 -8.22 4.40
N GLN A 129 -10.66 -7.66 5.35
CA GLN A 129 -11.51 -6.49 5.10
C GLN A 129 -10.67 -5.28 4.70
N HIS A 130 -9.54 -5.06 5.37
CA HIS A 130 -8.61 -3.98 5.05
C HIS A 130 -8.01 -4.13 3.64
N ILE A 131 -7.61 -5.34 3.27
CA ILE A 131 -7.11 -5.65 1.92
C ILE A 131 -8.18 -5.37 0.86
N LEU A 132 -9.42 -5.84 1.09
CA LEU A 132 -10.52 -5.64 0.14
C LEU A 132 -10.85 -4.16 -0.06
N PHE A 133 -10.90 -3.36 1.00
CA PHE A 133 -11.13 -1.92 0.86
C PHE A 133 -9.96 -1.20 0.17
N LEU A 134 -8.71 -1.59 0.44
CA LEU A 134 -7.55 -1.06 -0.29
C LEU A 134 -7.58 -1.42 -1.79
N LEU A 135 -8.01 -2.63 -2.13
CA LEU A 135 -8.22 -3.02 -3.52
C LEU A 135 -9.32 -2.18 -4.17
N CYS A 136 -10.44 -1.94 -3.46
CA CYS A 136 -11.51 -1.07 -3.94
C CYS A 136 -11.00 0.35 -4.25
N TRP A 137 -10.17 0.94 -3.39
CA TRP A 137 -9.51 2.22 -3.65
C TRP A 137 -8.62 2.18 -4.90
N ASN A 138 -7.78 1.16 -5.03
CA ASN A 138 -6.90 0.99 -6.18
C ASN A 138 -7.68 0.86 -7.49
N PHE A 139 -8.72 0.03 -7.52
CA PHE A 139 -9.58 -0.13 -8.70
C PHE A 139 -10.32 1.16 -9.05
N SER A 140 -10.83 1.89 -8.05
CA SER A 140 -11.54 3.15 -8.26
C SER A 140 -10.64 4.20 -8.91
N PHE A 141 -9.40 4.36 -8.40
CA PHE A 141 -8.43 5.29 -8.98
C PHE A 141 -7.90 4.81 -10.34
N LEU A 142 -7.74 3.50 -10.55
CA LEU A 142 -7.32 2.97 -11.84
C LEU A 142 -8.38 3.22 -12.91
N ALA A 143 -9.65 3.01 -12.59
CA ALA A 143 -10.77 3.33 -13.46
C ALA A 143 -10.81 4.84 -13.80
N LEU A 144 -10.56 5.70 -12.80
CA LEU A 144 -10.46 7.15 -12.99
C LEU A 144 -9.28 7.51 -13.93
N ALA A 145 -8.13 6.87 -13.76
CA ALA A 145 -6.95 7.08 -14.60
C ALA A 145 -7.22 6.70 -16.06
N ILE A 146 -7.86 5.53 -16.28
CA ILE A 146 -8.26 5.05 -17.61
C ILE A 146 -9.29 6.00 -18.22
N TYR A 147 -10.30 6.42 -17.46
CA TYR A 147 -11.31 7.37 -17.92
C TYR A 147 -10.69 8.71 -18.35
N ARG A 148 -9.77 9.26 -17.55
CA ARG A 148 -9.03 10.49 -17.91
C ARG A 148 -8.20 10.31 -19.17
N LEU A 149 -7.55 9.16 -19.33
CA LEU A 149 -6.76 8.86 -20.52
C LEU A 149 -7.66 8.84 -21.78
N LEU A 150 -8.80 8.16 -21.71
CA LEU A 150 -9.77 8.08 -22.81
C LEU A 150 -10.45 9.43 -23.11
N LYS A 151 -10.76 10.24 -22.10
CA LYS A 151 -11.39 11.56 -22.31
C LYS A 151 -10.39 12.58 -22.88
N SER A 152 -9.12 12.50 -22.48
CA SER A 152 -8.05 13.32 -23.08
C SER A 152 -7.90 13.07 -24.58
N ASP A 153 -8.33 11.91 -25.10
CA ASP A 153 -8.34 11.61 -26.54
C ASP A 153 -9.50 12.32 -27.29
N ILE A 154 -10.59 12.71 -26.62
CA ILE A 154 -11.73 13.42 -27.25
C ILE A 154 -11.44 14.93 -27.36
N GLY A 155 -10.57 15.46 -26.49
CA GLY A 155 -10.17 16.86 -26.46
C GLY A 155 -8.85 17.15 -27.17
N GLY A 156 -8.44 16.35 -28.15
CA GLY A 156 -7.21 16.52 -28.94
C GLY A 156 -7.17 17.78 -29.84
N GLY A 157 -7.57 18.92 -29.30
CA GLY A 157 -7.37 20.25 -29.87
C GLY A 157 -6.58 21.10 -28.88
N GLU A 158 -5.26 21.05 -29.03
CA GLU A 158 -4.26 22.15 -28.99
C GLU A 158 -2.86 21.56 -28.82
#